data_AF-A0A382BGX8-F1
#
_entry.id   AF-A0A382BGX8-F1
#
_cell.length_a   1.000
_cell.length_b   1.000
_cell.length_c   1.000
_cell.angle_alpha   90.00
_cell.angle_beta   90.00
_cell.angle_gamma   90.00
#
_symmetry.space_group_name_H-M   'P 1'
#
loop_
_entity.id
_entity.type
_entity.pdbx_description
1 polymer ?
#
loop_
_entity_poly.entity_id
_entity_poly.type
_entity_poly.pdbx_seq_one_letter_code
_entity_poly.pdbx_strand_id
1 'polypeptide(L)'
;MKYIASNLGMPRVGRKRELKFIIEKYWRGEASISELTSTAEEVVTLNNTLQAQAGINPTTVNDFTLYDRMLDMCCLTGLIPSRFNNLNKLSFTDSYFRFARGEGNVAAMEMTKWFDTNYHYIVPEIEETSAPNFNREFFENQILPNGDRNNQKFTIIGPLTFLTLAKASNGSINKYAIYFELKKTYDELLKYVLSLGYINLQIEEPVLGTDLNDAQVTIFKDFYSNLKT
;
A
#
# COMPACT_ATOMS: atom_id res chain seq x y z
N MET A 1 14.24 2.86 -33.20
CA MET A 1 13.31 3.00 -32.06
C MET A 1 13.86 2.13 -30.92
N LYS A 2 14.04 2.67 -29.71
CA LYS A 2 14.48 1.87 -28.54
C LYS A 2 13.24 1.59 -27.69
N TYR A 3 12.88 0.32 -27.55
CA TYR A 3 11.79 -0.09 -26.68
C TYR A 3 12.29 -0.23 -25.25
N ILE A 4 11.42 0.11 -24.29
CA ILE A 4 11.67 -0.09 -22.86
C ILE A 4 10.70 -1.18 -22.38
N ALA A 5 11.23 -2.19 -21.70
CA ALA A 5 10.42 -3.23 -21.06
C ALA A 5 10.07 -2.81 -19.62
N SER A 6 8.80 -2.97 -19.24
CA SER A 6 8.30 -2.67 -17.90
C SER A 6 7.26 -3.73 -17.47
N ASN A 7 7.09 -3.90 -16.16
CA ASN A 7 6.00 -4.69 -15.57
C ASN A 7 5.22 -3.80 -14.58
N LEU A 8 4.08 -4.30 -14.07
CA LEU A 8 3.26 -3.56 -13.10
C LEU A 8 3.58 -3.92 -11.63
N GLY A 9 4.26 -5.05 -11.40
CA GLY A 9 4.62 -5.57 -10.08
C GLY A 9 4.99 -7.05 -10.15
N MET A 10 5.45 -7.59 -9.02
CA MET A 10 5.92 -8.96 -8.86
C MET A 10 5.14 -9.71 -7.78
N PRO A 11 4.94 -11.04 -7.92
CA PRO A 11 4.40 -11.85 -6.84
C PRO A 11 5.27 -11.77 -5.57
N ARG A 12 4.67 -11.36 -4.46
CA ARG A 12 5.38 -11.14 -3.19
C ARG A 12 5.66 -12.38 -2.34
N VAL A 13 5.08 -13.54 -2.69
CA VAL A 13 5.03 -14.69 -1.77
C VAL A 13 6.38 -15.46 -1.73
N GLY A 14 7.27 -15.20 -2.69
CA GLY A 14 8.53 -15.93 -2.89
C GLY A 14 8.35 -17.20 -3.73
N ARG A 15 9.45 -17.75 -4.24
CA ARG A 15 9.47 -18.90 -5.18
C ARG A 15 8.87 -20.16 -4.60
N LYS A 16 8.98 -20.36 -3.28
CA LYS A 16 8.50 -21.53 -2.55
C LYS A 16 7.51 -21.17 -1.44
N ARG A 17 6.93 -19.97 -1.50
CA ARG A 17 6.02 -19.40 -0.49
C ARG A 17 6.70 -19.09 0.84
N GLU A 18 7.96 -18.68 0.78
CA GLU A 18 8.79 -18.26 1.91
C GLU A 18 8.03 -17.27 2.80
N LEU A 19 7.43 -16.23 2.18
CA LEU A 19 6.71 -15.20 2.91
C LEU A 19 5.48 -15.75 3.65
N LYS A 20 4.76 -16.70 3.05
CA LYS A 20 3.61 -17.34 3.69
C LYS A 20 4.04 -18.04 4.98
N PHE A 21 5.08 -18.88 4.89
CA PHE A 21 5.49 -19.71 6.02
C PHE A 21 6.11 -18.90 7.15
N ILE A 22 6.90 -17.86 6.84
CA ILE A 22 7.49 -17.02 7.89
C ILE A 22 6.44 -16.17 8.61
N ILE A 23 5.45 -15.64 7.89
CA ILE A 23 4.34 -14.89 8.50
C ILE A 23 3.52 -15.82 9.41
N GLU A 24 3.20 -17.03 8.96
CA GLU A 24 2.48 -18.01 9.78
C GLU A 24 3.26 -18.39 11.04
N LYS A 25 4.59 -18.56 10.96
CA LYS A 25 5.46 -18.79 12.13
C LYS A 25 5.47 -17.59 13.07
N TYR A 26 5.62 -16.38 12.53
CA TYR A 26 5.61 -15.14 13.31
C TYR A 26 4.30 -15.01 14.10
N TRP A 27 3.16 -15.27 13.48
CA TRP A 27 1.85 -15.24 14.15
C TRP A 27 1.68 -16.29 15.25
N ARG A 28 2.41 -17.42 15.19
CA ARG A 28 2.44 -18.44 16.25
C ARG A 28 3.48 -18.15 17.34
N GLY A 29 4.25 -17.07 17.22
CA GLY A 29 5.37 -16.76 18.12
C GLY A 29 6.58 -17.68 17.91
N GLU A 30 6.66 -18.37 16.78
CA GLU A 30 7.75 -19.31 16.43
C GLU A 30 8.87 -18.66 15.61
N ALA A 31 8.70 -17.39 15.25
CA ALA A 31 9.71 -16.59 14.56
C ALA A 31 9.75 -15.18 15.17
N SER A 32 10.96 -14.64 15.29
CA SER A 32 11.20 -13.27 15.69
C SER A 32 10.87 -12.29 14.55
N ILE A 33 10.72 -11.01 14.90
CA ILE A 33 10.57 -9.94 13.90
C ILE A 33 11.78 -9.86 12.97
N SER A 34 12.99 -10.14 13.48
CA SER A 34 14.22 -10.16 12.68
C SER A 34 14.18 -11.25 11.60
N GLU A 35 13.72 -12.46 11.96
CA GLU A 35 13.58 -13.55 10.98
C GLU A 35 12.51 -13.25 9.92
N LEU A 36 11.40 -12.62 10.32
CA LEU A 36 10.36 -12.15 9.39
C LEU A 36 10.91 -11.10 8.42
N THR A 37 11.54 -10.06 8.93
CA THR A 37 12.11 -8.98 8.12
C THR A 37 13.18 -9.49 7.17
N SER A 38 14.11 -10.32 7.66
CA SER A 38 15.17 -10.92 6.83
C SER A 38 14.59 -11.76 5.68
N THR A 39 13.61 -12.63 5.96
CA THR A 39 12.97 -13.43 4.91
C THR A 39 12.25 -12.55 3.88
N ALA A 40 11.60 -11.48 4.31
CA ALA A 40 10.94 -10.54 3.42
C ALA A 40 11.94 -9.74 2.56
N GLU A 41 13.06 -9.28 3.13
CA GLU A 41 14.16 -8.62 2.43
C GLU A 41 14.78 -9.52 1.35
N GLU A 42 14.97 -10.81 1.65
CA GLU A 42 15.45 -11.79 0.66
C GLU A 42 14.50 -11.91 -0.52
N VAL A 43 13.18 -11.99 -0.27
CA VAL A 43 12.17 -12.07 -1.34
C VAL A 43 12.13 -10.79 -2.18
N VAL A 44 12.16 -9.62 -1.53
CA VAL A 44 12.17 -8.32 -2.22
C VAL A 44 13.44 -8.16 -3.08
N THR A 45 14.59 -8.50 -2.52
CA THR A 45 15.89 -8.43 -3.23
C THR A 45 15.94 -9.38 -4.42
N LEU A 46 15.46 -10.62 -4.23
CA LEU A 46 15.36 -11.60 -5.31
C LEU A 46 14.43 -11.09 -6.43
N ASN A 47 13.25 -10.59 -6.09
CA ASN A 47 12.30 -10.08 -7.08
C ASN A 47 12.88 -8.91 -7.88
N ASN A 48 13.50 -7.93 -7.24
CA ASN A 48 14.14 -6.81 -7.93
C ASN A 48 15.29 -7.28 -8.84
N THR A 49 16.09 -8.23 -8.37
CA THR A 49 17.20 -8.83 -9.16
C THR A 49 16.67 -9.53 -10.42
N LEU A 50 15.58 -10.30 -10.30
CA LEU A 50 14.98 -11.02 -11.42
C LEU A 50 14.42 -10.07 -12.49
N GLN A 51 13.80 -8.96 -12.06
CA GLN A 51 13.34 -7.92 -12.99
C GLN A 51 14.53 -7.35 -13.79
N ALA A 52 15.59 -6.93 -13.10
CA ALA A 52 16.78 -6.36 -13.74
C ALA A 52 17.46 -7.36 -14.69
N GLN A 53 17.61 -8.63 -14.29
CA GLN A 53 18.19 -9.69 -15.12
C GLN A 53 17.35 -9.99 -16.36
N ALA A 54 16.03 -9.82 -16.28
CA ALA A 54 15.11 -9.95 -17.41
C ALA A 54 15.12 -8.71 -18.34
N GLY A 55 15.93 -7.70 -18.06
CA GLY A 55 16.02 -6.47 -18.85
C GLY A 55 14.89 -5.45 -18.57
N ILE A 56 14.15 -5.61 -17.48
CA ILE A 56 13.16 -4.61 -17.03
C ILE A 56 13.90 -3.41 -16.47
N ASN A 57 13.66 -2.23 -17.05
CA ASN A 57 14.27 -0.97 -16.62
C ASN A 57 13.35 0.20 -16.97
N PRO A 58 12.73 0.91 -16.01
CA PRO A 58 12.94 0.79 -14.56
C PRO A 58 12.31 -0.47 -13.96
N THR A 59 12.91 -1.01 -12.89
CA THR A 59 12.30 -2.10 -12.10
C THR A 59 11.18 -1.57 -11.22
N THR A 60 10.12 -2.33 -11.02
CA THR A 60 9.01 -1.93 -10.16
C THR A 60 9.34 -2.23 -8.70
N VAL A 61 9.07 -1.26 -7.82
CA VAL A 61 9.29 -1.35 -6.37
C VAL A 61 8.08 -0.80 -5.61
N ASN A 62 7.97 -1.12 -4.32
CA ASN A 62 6.78 -0.85 -3.49
C ASN A 62 5.51 -1.62 -3.91
N ASP A 63 5.71 -2.66 -4.71
CA ASP A 63 4.73 -3.71 -5.06
C ASP A 63 4.68 -4.83 -4.01
N PHE A 64 5.72 -4.94 -3.17
CA PHE A 64 5.76 -5.84 -2.01
C PHE A 64 4.83 -5.38 -0.89
N THR A 65 4.24 -6.35 -0.18
CA THR A 65 3.46 -6.11 1.04
C THR A 65 3.58 -7.30 2.00
N LEU A 66 3.51 -7.06 3.31
CA LEU A 66 3.40 -8.15 4.28
C LEU A 66 2.00 -8.78 4.28
N TYR A 67 0.96 -8.06 3.87
CA TYR A 67 -0.39 -8.59 3.84
C TYR A 67 -1.18 -8.12 2.61
N ASP A 68 -1.40 -6.82 2.49
CA ASP A 68 -2.21 -6.22 1.44
C ASP A 68 -1.79 -4.77 1.15
N ARG A 69 -1.77 -4.41 -0.13
CA ARG A 69 -1.34 -3.07 -0.57
C ARG A 69 -2.36 -1.98 -0.24
N MET A 70 -3.65 -2.31 -0.14
CA MET A 70 -4.65 -1.34 0.33
C MET A 70 -4.47 -1.08 1.83
N LEU A 71 -4.17 -2.11 2.63
CA LEU A 71 -3.76 -1.93 4.03
C LEU A 71 -2.48 -1.10 4.17
N ASP A 72 -1.47 -1.32 3.31
CA ASP A 72 -0.27 -0.48 3.31
C ASP A 72 -0.61 1.00 3.07
N MET A 73 -1.54 1.29 2.16
CA MET A 73 -2.03 2.65 1.93
C MET A 73 -2.80 3.22 3.13
N CYS A 74 -3.61 2.42 3.83
CA CYS A 74 -4.23 2.86 5.09
C CYS A 74 -3.16 3.29 6.10
N CYS A 75 -2.09 2.52 6.25
CA CYS A 75 -1.01 2.86 7.17
C CYS A 75 -0.18 4.07 6.71
N LEU A 76 0.15 4.17 5.41
CA LEU A 76 0.87 5.31 4.82
C LEU A 76 0.11 6.62 4.98
N THR A 77 -1.22 6.57 4.87
CA THR A 77 -2.11 7.74 4.95
C THR A 77 -2.65 8.00 6.35
N GLY A 78 -2.26 7.20 7.36
CA GLY A 78 -2.75 7.31 8.74
C GLY A 78 -4.24 6.99 8.91
N LEU A 79 -4.90 6.45 7.88
CA LEU A 79 -6.31 6.09 7.89
C LEU A 79 -6.55 4.72 8.52
N ILE A 80 -6.25 4.63 9.82
CA ILE A 80 -6.49 3.45 10.65
C ILE A 80 -7.75 3.65 11.48
N PRO A 81 -8.68 2.68 11.53
CA PRO A 81 -9.90 2.80 12.32
C PRO A 81 -9.65 3.06 13.81
N SER A 82 -10.45 3.93 14.42
CA SER A 82 -10.24 4.38 15.82
C SER A 82 -10.30 3.24 16.84
N ARG A 83 -10.97 2.13 16.52
CA ARG A 83 -10.96 0.91 17.36
C ARG A 83 -9.57 0.33 17.60
N PHE A 84 -8.59 0.69 16.77
CA PHE A 84 -7.20 0.27 16.91
C PHE A 84 -6.30 1.29 17.63
N ASN A 85 -6.81 2.44 18.09
CA ASN A 85 -6.00 3.48 18.75
C ASN A 85 -5.22 2.98 19.98
N ASN A 86 -5.70 1.92 20.65
CA ASN A 86 -5.01 1.33 21.80
C ASN A 86 -3.82 0.44 21.42
N LEU A 87 -3.58 0.19 20.12
CA LEU A 87 -2.48 -0.64 19.63
C LEU A 87 -1.15 0.12 19.51
N ASN A 88 -1.13 1.42 19.83
CA ASN A 88 0.07 2.29 19.78
C ASN A 88 1.23 1.85 20.69
N LYS A 89 1.04 0.81 21.52
CA LYS A 89 2.10 0.24 22.38
C LYS A 89 2.83 -0.94 21.73
N LEU A 90 2.38 -1.39 20.56
CA LEU A 90 2.95 -2.52 19.85
C LEU A 90 3.96 -2.05 18.81
N SER A 91 4.79 -2.98 18.33
CA SER A 91 5.62 -2.72 17.16
C SER A 91 4.76 -2.40 15.93
N PHE A 92 5.35 -1.73 14.95
CA PHE A 92 4.66 -1.38 13.71
C PHE A 92 4.03 -2.61 13.04
N THR A 93 4.84 -3.66 12.83
CA THR A 93 4.42 -4.93 12.21
C THR A 93 3.33 -5.65 13.00
N ASP A 94 3.40 -5.58 14.32
CA ASP A 94 2.40 -6.18 15.21
C ASP A 94 1.04 -5.48 15.12
N SER A 95 1.02 -4.16 15.06
CA SER A 95 -0.19 -3.38 14.81
C SER A 95 -0.75 -3.67 13.41
N TYR A 96 0.12 -3.66 12.39
CA TYR A 96 -0.24 -3.95 11.01
C TYR A 96 -0.97 -5.30 10.85
N PHE A 97 -0.46 -6.38 11.44
CA PHE A 97 -1.14 -7.68 11.36
C PHE A 97 -2.45 -7.73 12.16
N ARG A 98 -2.59 -6.94 13.22
CA ARG A 98 -3.84 -6.85 13.99
C ARG A 98 -4.92 -6.07 13.23
N PHE A 99 -4.55 -5.09 12.41
CA PHE A 99 -5.51 -4.46 11.50
C PHE A 99 -6.10 -5.50 10.54
N ALA A 100 -5.25 -6.37 10.00
CA ALA A 100 -5.63 -7.40 9.04
C ALA A 100 -6.40 -8.59 9.64
N ARG A 101 -6.11 -8.97 10.90
CA ARG A 101 -6.58 -10.23 11.50
C ARG A 101 -7.34 -10.10 12.81
N GLY A 102 -7.37 -8.91 13.40
CA GLY A 102 -7.94 -8.67 14.72
C GLY A 102 -7.09 -9.25 15.86
N GLU A 103 -7.48 -8.92 17.09
CA GLU A 103 -6.92 -9.50 18.31
C GLU A 103 -7.95 -9.42 19.44
N GLY A 104 -8.22 -10.55 20.11
CA GLY A 104 -9.15 -10.61 21.23
C GLY A 104 -10.54 -10.07 20.84
N ASN A 105 -10.93 -8.95 21.47
CA ASN A 105 -12.22 -8.28 21.22
C ASN A 105 -12.15 -7.19 20.14
N VAL A 106 -10.99 -6.95 19.53
CA VAL A 106 -10.83 -5.97 18.45
C VAL A 106 -10.97 -6.69 17.11
N ALA A 107 -12.08 -6.43 16.42
CA ALA A 107 -12.36 -7.02 15.11
C ALA A 107 -11.38 -6.52 14.04
N ALA A 108 -10.98 -7.45 13.15
CA ALA A 108 -10.21 -7.16 11.95
C ALA A 108 -10.93 -6.13 11.05
N MET A 109 -10.19 -5.49 10.16
CA MET A 109 -10.76 -4.78 9.02
C MET A 109 -11.41 -5.78 8.05
N GLU A 110 -12.44 -5.32 7.34
CA GLU A 110 -13.13 -6.15 6.34
C GLU A 110 -12.17 -6.52 5.20
N MET A 111 -12.31 -7.75 4.67
CA MET A 111 -11.69 -8.16 3.42
C MET A 111 -12.73 -8.43 2.35
N THR A 112 -12.46 -8.03 1.11
CA THR A 112 -13.32 -8.33 -0.04
C THR A 112 -12.50 -8.52 -1.31
N LYS A 113 -13.12 -8.97 -2.39
CA LYS A 113 -12.45 -9.24 -3.66
C LYS A 113 -11.87 -7.97 -4.27
N TRP A 114 -10.63 -8.06 -4.74
CA TRP A 114 -10.01 -7.05 -5.59
C TRP A 114 -10.55 -7.20 -7.01
N PHE A 115 -11.55 -6.37 -7.34
CA PHE A 115 -12.27 -6.41 -8.61
C PHE A 115 -12.79 -7.83 -8.93
N ASP A 116 -12.61 -8.29 -10.16
CA ASP A 116 -13.02 -9.61 -10.65
C ASP A 116 -11.97 -10.70 -10.43
N THR A 117 -10.92 -10.42 -9.65
CA THR A 117 -9.84 -11.38 -9.35
C THR A 117 -10.18 -12.29 -8.16
N ASN A 118 -9.32 -13.29 -7.92
CA ASN A 118 -9.36 -14.12 -6.71
C ASN A 118 -8.52 -13.53 -5.56
N TYR A 119 -7.87 -12.38 -5.76
CA TYR A 119 -7.18 -11.69 -4.69
C TYR A 119 -8.20 -10.96 -3.80
N HIS A 120 -7.93 -10.89 -2.50
CA HIS A 120 -8.75 -10.15 -1.54
C HIS A 120 -7.91 -9.05 -0.93
N TYR A 121 -8.47 -7.84 -0.83
CA TYR A 121 -7.84 -6.68 -0.22
C TYR A 121 -8.54 -6.31 1.09
N ILE A 122 -7.84 -5.56 1.95
CA ILE A 122 -8.40 -4.98 3.17
C ILE A 122 -9.11 -3.67 2.81
N VAL A 123 -10.40 -3.60 3.11
CA VAL A 123 -11.26 -2.46 2.82
C VAL A 123 -10.89 -1.29 3.73
N PRO A 124 -10.43 -0.13 3.20
CA PRO A 124 -10.24 1.05 4.03
C PRO A 124 -11.56 1.53 4.63
N GLU A 125 -11.53 2.01 5.87
CA GLU A 125 -12.71 2.49 6.58
C GLU A 125 -12.57 3.98 6.86
N ILE A 126 -13.53 4.77 6.39
CA ILE A 126 -13.59 6.21 6.62
C ILE A 126 -14.61 6.48 7.73
N GLU A 127 -14.12 7.06 8.82
CA GLU A 127 -14.87 7.51 10.00
C GLU A 127 -15.01 9.04 9.97
N GLU A 128 -15.90 9.60 10.80
CA GLU A 128 -16.05 11.07 10.90
C GLU A 128 -14.77 11.73 11.41
N THR A 129 -14.01 11.00 12.22
CA THR A 129 -12.73 11.41 12.80
C THR A 129 -11.53 11.08 11.91
N SER A 130 -11.74 10.51 10.71
CA SER A 130 -10.65 10.19 9.79
C SER A 130 -9.95 11.46 9.33
N ALA A 131 -8.67 11.60 9.71
CA ALA A 131 -7.81 12.69 9.33
C ALA A 131 -6.58 12.12 8.62
N PRO A 132 -6.54 12.13 7.27
CA PRO A 132 -5.37 11.69 6.51
C PRO A 132 -4.10 12.44 6.97
N ASN A 133 -3.03 11.69 7.20
CA ASN A 133 -1.72 12.21 7.58
C ASN A 133 -0.63 11.28 7.04
N PHE A 134 0.40 11.84 6.39
CA PHE A 134 1.48 11.01 5.87
C PHE A 134 2.32 10.41 7.01
N ASN A 135 2.18 9.10 7.19
CA ASN A 135 2.94 8.34 8.17
C ASN A 135 4.34 8.01 7.63
N ARG A 136 5.29 8.93 7.83
CA ARG A 136 6.70 8.74 7.46
C ARG A 136 7.34 7.54 8.18
N GLU A 137 7.00 7.32 9.45
CA GLU A 137 7.55 6.20 10.22
C GLU A 137 7.16 4.86 9.59
N PHE A 138 5.90 4.71 9.15
CA PHE A 138 5.48 3.54 8.37
C PHE A 138 6.36 3.37 7.13
N PHE A 139 6.49 4.45 6.34
CA PHE A 139 7.26 4.41 5.09
C PHE A 139 8.70 3.94 5.33
N GLU A 140 9.35 4.48 6.36
CA GLU A 140 10.74 4.15 6.70
C GLU A 140 10.92 2.69 7.19
N ASN A 141 9.84 2.06 7.66
CA ASN A 141 9.81 0.64 8.02
C ASN A 141 9.37 -0.27 6.86
N GLN A 142 9.03 0.27 5.69
CA GLN A 142 8.74 -0.55 4.51
C GLN A 142 10.01 -1.24 3.97
N ILE A 143 9.84 -2.47 3.51
CA ILE A 143 10.93 -3.25 2.92
C ILE A 143 11.00 -2.94 1.43
N LEU A 144 12.00 -2.14 1.05
CA LEU A 144 12.28 -1.74 -0.32
C LEU A 144 13.63 -2.31 -0.78
N PRO A 145 13.78 -2.69 -2.07
CA PRO A 145 15.04 -3.19 -2.56
C PRO A 145 16.09 -2.08 -2.62
N ASN A 146 17.33 -2.41 -2.27
CA ASN A 146 18.47 -1.54 -2.50
C ASN A 146 18.70 -1.33 -4.01
N GLY A 147 19.38 -0.23 -4.36
CA GLY A 147 19.76 0.07 -5.74
C GLY A 147 19.69 1.55 -6.09
N ASP A 148 19.93 1.86 -7.36
CA ASP A 148 19.72 3.20 -7.89
C ASP A 148 18.23 3.46 -8.09
N ARG A 149 17.67 4.29 -7.21
CA ARG A 149 16.25 4.67 -7.21
C ARG A 149 15.82 5.40 -8.49
N ASN A 150 16.76 5.98 -9.24
CA ASN A 150 16.45 6.58 -10.54
C ASN A 150 16.09 5.52 -11.60
N ASN A 151 16.61 4.30 -11.45
CA ASN A 151 16.29 3.14 -12.29
C ASN A 151 15.18 2.25 -11.70
N GLN A 152 14.48 2.76 -10.68
CA GLN A 152 13.33 2.12 -10.06
C GLN A 152 12.07 2.95 -10.31
N LYS A 153 10.94 2.26 -10.44
CA LYS A 153 9.60 2.83 -10.60
C LYS A 153 8.80 2.51 -9.34
N PHE A 154 8.59 3.53 -8.52
CA PHE A 154 7.87 3.40 -7.26
C PHE A 154 6.37 3.32 -7.52
N THR A 155 5.74 2.21 -7.16
CA THR A 155 4.29 2.01 -7.36
C THR A 155 3.48 2.31 -6.11
N ILE A 156 2.35 3.02 -6.26
CA ILE A 156 1.34 3.23 -5.22
C ILE A 156 -0.07 3.06 -5.80
N ILE A 157 -1.02 2.66 -4.96
CA ILE A 157 -2.44 2.73 -5.33
C ILE A 157 -2.85 4.20 -5.31
N GLY A 158 -3.53 4.65 -6.36
CA GLY A 158 -3.95 6.03 -6.51
C GLY A 158 -5.11 6.43 -5.59
N PRO A 159 -5.25 7.72 -5.28
CA PRO A 159 -6.25 8.21 -4.33
C PRO A 159 -7.68 8.00 -4.79
N LEU A 160 -7.95 7.98 -6.10
CA LEU A 160 -9.30 7.73 -6.60
C LEU A 160 -9.73 6.29 -6.31
N THR A 161 -8.87 5.31 -6.62
CA THR A 161 -9.10 3.90 -6.35
C THR A 161 -9.18 3.64 -4.86
N PHE A 162 -8.23 4.18 -4.09
CA PHE A 162 -8.22 4.06 -2.64
C PHE A 162 -9.56 4.52 -2.03
N LEU A 163 -10.02 5.72 -2.40
CA LEU A 163 -11.25 6.29 -1.84
C LEU A 163 -12.52 5.66 -2.41
N THR A 164 -12.51 5.22 -3.67
CA THR A 164 -13.63 4.48 -4.25
C THR A 164 -13.82 3.13 -3.57
N LEU A 165 -12.74 2.42 -3.27
CA LEU A 165 -12.78 1.09 -2.67
C LEU A 165 -12.89 1.10 -1.15
N ALA A 166 -12.80 2.27 -0.52
CA ALA A 166 -13.09 2.48 0.90
C ALA A 166 -14.59 2.39 1.22
N LYS A 167 -14.93 2.10 2.47
CA LYS A 167 -16.30 2.18 3.01
C LYS A 167 -16.42 3.26 4.07
N ALA A 168 -17.60 3.87 4.15
CA ALA A 168 -17.96 4.67 5.31
C ALA A 168 -18.33 3.74 6.47
N SER A 169 -17.70 3.89 7.63
CA SER A 169 -17.84 2.96 8.76
C SER A 169 -19.30 2.80 9.23
N ASN A 170 -20.09 3.87 9.21
CA ASN A 170 -21.49 3.87 9.66
C ASN A 170 -22.51 4.19 8.55
N GLY A 171 -22.17 3.98 7.27
CA GLY A 171 -23.08 4.14 6.11
C GLY A 171 -23.66 5.55 5.86
N SER A 172 -23.47 6.48 6.79
CA SER A 172 -24.09 7.81 6.82
C SER A 172 -23.13 8.93 6.41
N ILE A 173 -21.84 8.61 6.31
CA ILE A 173 -20.77 9.58 6.03
C ILE A 173 -20.46 9.55 4.53
N ASN A 174 -20.33 10.73 3.93
CA ASN A 174 -19.76 10.84 2.60
C ASN A 174 -18.24 10.58 2.68
N LYS A 175 -17.80 9.38 2.34
CA LYS A 175 -16.37 9.02 2.31
C LYS A 175 -15.52 9.97 1.45
N TYR A 176 -16.10 10.61 0.44
CA TYR A 176 -15.37 11.55 -0.41
C TYR A 176 -15.08 12.90 0.28
N ALA A 177 -15.66 13.17 1.45
CA ALA A 177 -15.46 14.42 2.18
C ALA A 177 -13.99 14.63 2.62
N ILE A 178 -13.23 13.56 2.82
CA ILE A 178 -11.81 13.63 3.21
C ILE A 178 -10.87 13.89 2.02
N TYR A 179 -11.38 13.98 0.78
CA TYR A 179 -10.56 14.01 -0.43
C TYR A 179 -9.47 15.08 -0.41
N PHE A 180 -9.78 16.32 0.00
CA PHE A 180 -8.81 17.41 -0.03
C PHE A 180 -7.65 17.18 0.96
N GLU A 181 -7.93 16.62 2.14
CA GLU A 181 -6.88 16.26 3.10
C GLU A 181 -6.09 15.04 2.60
N LEU A 182 -6.77 14.05 2.04
CA LEU A 182 -6.12 12.89 1.43
C LEU A 182 -5.18 13.31 0.30
N LYS A 183 -5.59 14.25 -0.56
CA LYS A 183 -4.75 14.82 -1.61
C LYS A 183 -3.47 15.43 -1.06
N LYS A 184 -3.55 16.24 0.02
CA LYS A 184 -2.36 16.80 0.68
C LYS A 184 -1.44 15.70 1.21
N THR A 185 -2.01 14.65 1.82
CA THR A 185 -1.24 13.48 2.29
C THR A 185 -0.51 12.77 1.14
N TYR A 186 -1.17 12.59 -0.01
CA TYR A 186 -0.52 12.04 -1.20
C TYR A 186 0.57 12.97 -1.73
N ASP A 187 0.36 14.29 -1.75
CA ASP A 187 1.38 15.26 -2.15
C ASP A 187 2.62 15.18 -1.23
N GLU A 188 2.44 15.02 0.08
CA GLU A 188 3.52 14.84 1.05
C GLU A 188 4.27 13.52 0.83
N LEU A 189 3.54 12.41 0.66
CA LEU A 189 4.10 11.11 0.34
C LEU A 189 4.92 11.16 -0.95
N LEU A 190 4.38 11.73 -2.01
CA LEU A 190 5.04 11.81 -3.31
C LEU A 190 6.27 12.72 -3.27
N LYS A 191 6.20 13.87 -2.60
CA LYS A 191 7.39 14.71 -2.36
C LYS A 191 8.46 13.96 -1.60
N TYR A 192 8.08 13.13 -0.63
CA TYR A 192 9.04 12.31 0.10
C TYR A 192 9.68 11.26 -0.81
N VAL A 193 8.89 10.52 -1.59
CA VAL A 193 9.37 9.55 -2.58
C VAL A 193 10.32 10.20 -3.59
N LEU A 194 9.99 11.39 -4.12
CA LEU A 194 10.88 12.15 -5.01
C LEU A 194 12.18 12.56 -4.29
N SER A 195 12.10 13.04 -3.04
CA SER A 195 13.28 13.42 -2.26
C SER A 195 14.25 12.25 -1.98
N LEU A 196 13.74 11.02 -2.04
CA LEU A 196 14.52 9.80 -1.92
C LEU A 196 15.24 9.42 -3.22
N GLY A 197 14.95 10.07 -4.35
CA GLY A 197 15.58 9.84 -5.66
C GLY A 197 14.77 8.96 -6.61
N TYR A 198 13.50 8.67 -6.32
CA TYR A 198 12.62 7.98 -7.26
C TYR A 198 12.07 8.99 -8.28
N ILE A 199 12.51 8.91 -9.54
CA ILE A 199 12.03 9.81 -10.60
C ILE A 199 10.94 9.19 -11.48
N ASN A 200 10.71 7.88 -11.35
CA ASN A 200 9.64 7.17 -12.04
C ASN A 200 8.57 6.76 -11.02
N LEU A 201 7.32 7.16 -11.26
CA LEU A 201 6.16 6.84 -10.43
C LEU A 201 5.15 6.04 -11.23
N GLN A 202 4.54 5.04 -10.59
CA GLN A 202 3.36 4.34 -11.07
C GLN A 202 2.23 4.58 -10.07
N ILE A 203 1.24 5.37 -10.45
CA ILE A 203 0.03 5.59 -9.65
C ILE A 203 -1.07 4.72 -10.25
N GLU A 204 -1.51 3.71 -9.51
CA GLU A 204 -2.44 2.69 -10.00
C GLU A 204 -3.88 3.12 -9.76
N GLU A 205 -4.61 3.38 -10.85
CA GLU A 205 -6.04 3.70 -10.81
C GLU A 205 -6.91 2.65 -11.56
N PRO A 206 -6.90 1.38 -11.14
CA PRO A 206 -7.67 0.32 -11.81
C PRO A 206 -9.19 0.58 -11.80
N VAL A 207 -9.68 1.42 -10.89
CA VAL A 207 -11.09 1.85 -10.87
C VAL A 207 -11.52 2.57 -12.15
N LEU A 208 -10.58 3.13 -12.92
CA LEU A 208 -10.87 3.70 -14.24
C LEU A 208 -11.40 2.67 -15.25
N GLY A 209 -11.22 1.38 -14.97
CA GLY A 209 -11.81 0.28 -15.76
C GLY A 209 -13.27 -0.03 -15.41
N THR A 210 -13.89 0.71 -14.48
CA THR A 210 -15.30 0.54 -14.08
C THR A 210 -16.15 1.74 -14.47
N ASP A 211 -17.46 1.65 -14.27
CA ASP A 211 -18.35 2.81 -14.39
C ASP A 211 -18.07 3.82 -13.27
N LEU A 212 -17.82 5.07 -13.64
CA LEU A 212 -17.52 6.16 -12.71
C LEU A 212 -18.69 7.13 -12.60
N ASN A 213 -18.94 7.62 -11.40
CA ASN A 213 -19.85 8.73 -11.15
C ASN A 213 -19.14 10.10 -11.24
N ASP A 214 -19.91 11.19 -11.20
CA ASP A 214 -19.38 12.55 -11.34
C ASP A 214 -18.37 12.93 -10.25
N ALA A 215 -18.56 12.45 -9.02
CA ALA A 215 -17.62 12.71 -7.92
C ALA A 215 -16.26 12.06 -8.19
N GLN A 216 -16.25 10.82 -8.68
CA GLN A 216 -15.03 10.10 -9.07
C GLN A 216 -14.32 10.77 -10.24
N VAL A 217 -15.06 11.18 -11.27
CA VAL A 217 -14.49 11.93 -12.41
C VAL A 217 -13.88 13.26 -11.94
N THR A 218 -14.54 13.95 -11.01
CA THR A 218 -14.05 15.21 -10.43
C THR A 218 -12.76 14.99 -9.65
N ILE A 219 -12.72 13.98 -8.78
CA ILE A 219 -11.53 13.60 -8.01
C ILE A 219 -10.35 13.26 -8.91
N PHE A 220 -10.57 12.47 -9.97
CA PHE A 220 -9.53 12.14 -10.94
C PHE A 220 -8.96 13.39 -11.59
N LYS A 221 -9.83 14.23 -12.16
CA LYS A 221 -9.39 15.46 -12.83
C LYS A 221 -8.65 16.39 -11.87
N ASP A 222 -9.18 16.61 -10.67
CA ASP A 222 -8.56 17.51 -9.69
C ASP A 222 -7.21 16.98 -9.21
N PHE A 223 -7.07 15.68 -8.95
CA PHE A 223 -5.81 15.12 -8.46
C PHE A 223 -4.72 15.23 -9.52
N TYR A 224 -4.97 14.71 -10.72
CA TYR A 224 -3.94 14.62 -11.77
C TYR A 224 -3.65 15.97 -12.45
N SER A 225 -4.61 16.91 -12.50
CA SER A 225 -4.34 18.26 -13.03
C SER A 225 -3.48 19.12 -12.08
N ASN A 226 -3.49 18.79 -10.79
CA ASN A 226 -2.75 19.51 -9.77
C ASN A 226 -1.53 18.74 -9.24
N LEU A 227 -1.23 17.57 -9.83
CA LEU A 227 -0.08 16.78 -9.46
C LEU A 227 1.19 17.54 -9.81
N LYS A 228 1.79 18.20 -8.82
CA LYS A 228 3.07 18.92 -8.96
C LYS A 228 4.16 18.03 -8.39
N THR A 229 4.80 17.26 -9.27
CA THR A 229 6.05 16.54 -8.99
C THR A 229 7.24 17.48 -9.14
#